data_AF-A0A914TYY6-F1
#
_entry.id   AF-A0A914TYY6-F1
#
_cell.length_a   1.000
_cell.length_b   1.000
_cell.length_c   1.000
_cell.angle_alpha   90.00
_cell.angle_beta   90.00
_cell.angle_gamma   90.00
#
_symmetry.space_group_name_H-M   'P 1'
#
loop_
_entity.id
_entity.type
_entity.pdbx_description
1 polymer ?
#
loop_
_entity_poly.entity_id
_entity_poly.type
_entity_poly.pdbx_seq_one_letter_code
_entity_poly.pdbx_strand_id
1 'polypeptide(L)'
;MQGGKWISDNCDRQKPFICEFKDATAAAATRLNPPKGAETRCKAENAHLASVHSIEESLILADFAYYSWVNGCTWPTHAWIGLFTEDKNLHWNWTDKTSYNYAKWVPGHPNPPEINQNCVYMYLAPCTAVKTGDFENASCETVLPKFICKKQPS
;
A
#
# COMPACT_ATOMS: atom_id res chain seq x y z
N MET A 1 9.14 14.17 -1.92
CA MET A 1 9.14 14.71 -0.54
C MET A 1 10.39 14.23 0.16
N GLN A 2 10.90 14.96 1.14
CA GLN A 2 12.00 14.49 2.00
C GLN A 2 11.72 14.92 3.44
N GLY A 3 11.60 13.96 4.37
CA GLY A 3 11.24 14.25 5.76
C GLY A 3 9.93 15.02 5.89
N GLY A 4 8.95 14.69 5.03
CA GLY A 4 7.64 15.31 4.97
C GLY A 4 7.55 16.73 4.44
N LYS A 5 8.64 17.26 3.88
CA LYS A 5 8.62 18.54 3.17
C LYS A 5 8.36 18.30 1.69
N TRP A 6 7.50 19.14 1.12
CA TRP A 6 7.36 19.27 -0.34
C TRP A 6 8.69 19.72 -0.92
N ILE A 7 9.11 19.05 -1.98
CA ILE A 7 10.31 19.40 -2.74
C ILE A 7 9.91 19.47 -4.20
N SER A 8 10.49 20.43 -4.93
CA SER A 8 10.41 20.45 -6.39
C SER A 8 11.34 19.37 -6.93
N ASP A 9 10.83 18.55 -7.85
CA ASP A 9 11.59 17.48 -8.48
C ASP A 9 11.15 17.35 -9.94
N ASN A 10 11.91 16.62 -10.76
CA ASN A 10 11.57 16.35 -12.14
C ASN A 10 10.33 15.45 -12.22
N CYS A 11 9.28 15.93 -12.92
CA CYS A 11 8.01 15.26 -13.11
C CYS A 11 8.11 13.97 -13.96
N ASP A 12 9.16 13.83 -14.77
CA ASP A 12 9.39 12.66 -15.64
C ASP A 12 10.03 11.49 -14.88
N ARG A 13 10.56 11.74 -13.68
CA ARG A 13 11.10 10.67 -12.85
C ARG A 13 9.97 9.77 -12.38
N GLN A 14 10.15 8.47 -12.58
CA GLN A 14 9.23 7.50 -12.02
C GLN A 14 9.34 7.52 -10.50
N LYS A 15 8.21 7.79 -9.86
CA LYS A 15 8.09 7.88 -8.42
C LYS A 15 6.79 7.22 -7.99
N PRO A 16 6.75 6.64 -6.79
CA PRO A 16 5.48 6.32 -6.18
C PRO A 16 4.66 7.59 -5.98
N PHE A 17 3.35 7.43 -6.03
CA PHE A 17 2.40 8.49 -5.72
C PHE A 17 1.29 7.92 -4.83
N ILE A 18 0.74 8.77 -4.00
CA ILE A 18 -0.25 8.39 -2.99
C ILE A 18 -1.63 8.80 -3.48
N CYS A 19 -2.61 7.91 -3.29
CA CYS A 19 -4.00 8.15 -3.65
C CYS A 19 -4.92 7.91 -2.44
N GLU A 20 -5.89 8.80 -2.29
CA GLU A 20 -6.88 8.73 -1.21
C GLU A 20 -8.28 8.94 -1.80
N PHE A 21 -9.24 8.14 -1.34
CA PHE A 21 -10.64 8.39 -1.63
C PHE A 21 -11.11 9.61 -0.83
N LYS A 22 -11.58 10.66 -1.51
CA LYS A 22 -12.07 11.91 -0.87
C LYS A 22 -13.29 11.70 0.04
N ASP A 23 -13.99 10.59 -0.11
CA ASP A 23 -15.15 10.23 0.70
C ASP A 23 -15.07 8.73 1.04
N ALA A 24 -15.13 8.39 2.33
CA ALA A 24 -15.14 7.00 2.79
C ALA A 24 -16.40 6.26 2.31
N THR A 25 -17.50 6.99 2.07
CA THR A 25 -18.67 6.45 1.40
C THR A 25 -18.42 6.22 -0.08
N ALA A 26 -17.55 6.99 -0.75
CA ALA A 26 -17.11 6.64 -2.11
C ALA A 26 -16.26 5.37 -2.13
N ALA A 27 -15.37 5.18 -1.14
CA ALA A 27 -14.63 3.93 -0.94
C ALA A 27 -15.56 2.72 -0.70
N ALA A 28 -16.67 2.93 0.01
CA ALA A 28 -17.70 1.91 0.26
C ALA A 28 -18.75 1.77 -0.87
N ALA A 29 -19.02 2.84 -1.63
CA ALA A 29 -20.04 2.90 -2.69
C ALA A 29 -19.51 2.41 -4.03
N THR A 30 -18.20 2.50 -4.27
CA THR A 30 -17.57 1.57 -5.20
C THR A 30 -17.67 0.19 -4.56
N ARG A 31 -18.60 -0.65 -5.03
CA ARG A 31 -18.71 -2.09 -4.72
C ARG A 31 -17.48 -2.90 -5.18
N LEU A 32 -16.32 -2.27 -5.31
CA LEU A 32 -15.06 -2.88 -5.63
C LEU A 32 -14.39 -3.19 -4.31
N ASN A 33 -14.16 -4.47 -4.05
CA ASN A 33 -13.40 -4.92 -2.90
C ASN A 33 -12.12 -4.06 -2.76
N PRO A 34 -11.88 -3.39 -1.64
CA PRO A 34 -10.96 -2.25 -1.50
C PRO A 34 -9.55 -2.35 -2.12
N PRO A 35 -8.95 -3.54 -2.33
CA PRO A 35 -7.75 -3.70 -3.17
C PRO A 35 -8.04 -3.66 -4.68
N LYS A 36 -9.12 -4.30 -5.16
CA LYS A 36 -9.57 -4.21 -6.57
C LYS A 36 -10.00 -2.80 -6.94
N GLY A 37 -10.66 -2.10 -6.02
CA GLY A 37 -11.05 -0.69 -6.18
C GLY A 37 -9.83 0.22 -6.29
N ALA A 38 -8.91 0.10 -5.35
CA ALA A 38 -7.66 0.86 -5.34
C ALA A 38 -6.80 0.57 -6.59
N GLU A 39 -6.69 -0.69 -7.01
CA GLU A 39 -6.00 -1.09 -8.22
C GLU A 39 -6.62 -0.47 -9.48
N THR A 40 -7.95 -0.45 -9.57
CA THR A 40 -8.66 0.21 -10.68
C THR A 40 -8.32 1.70 -10.73
N ARG A 41 -8.21 2.35 -9.56
CA ARG A 41 -7.85 3.76 -9.48
C ARG A 41 -6.38 4.01 -9.85
N CYS A 42 -5.45 3.17 -9.42
CA CYS A 42 -4.05 3.27 -9.85
C CYS A 42 -3.92 3.07 -11.38
N LYS A 43 -4.68 2.13 -11.97
CA LYS A 43 -4.70 1.90 -13.41
C LYS A 43 -5.19 3.10 -14.21
N ALA A 44 -6.15 3.87 -13.69
CA ALA A 44 -6.61 5.11 -14.31
C ALA A 44 -5.50 6.17 -14.43
N GLU A 45 -4.45 6.07 -13.62
CA GLU A 45 -3.26 6.94 -13.62
C GLU A 45 -2.05 6.28 -14.30
N ASN A 46 -2.28 5.24 -15.11
CA ASN A 46 -1.26 4.42 -15.77
C ASN A 46 -0.23 3.84 -14.77
N ALA A 47 -0.73 3.30 -13.67
CA ALA A 47 0.04 2.72 -12.58
C ALA A 47 -0.62 1.45 -12.04
N HIS A 48 0.01 0.84 -11.04
CA HIS A 48 -0.56 -0.25 -10.25
C HIS A 48 -0.51 0.11 -8.77
N LEU A 49 -1.25 -0.62 -7.92
CA LEU A 49 -0.93 -0.66 -6.51
C LEU A 49 0.54 -1.00 -6.31
N ALA A 50 1.18 -0.38 -5.32
CA ALA A 50 2.62 -0.46 -5.16
C ALA A 50 3.08 -1.90 -4.88
N SER A 51 4.04 -2.36 -5.69
CA SER A 51 4.92 -3.49 -5.39
C SER A 51 6.14 -3.05 -4.60
N VAL A 52 6.74 -3.99 -3.86
CA VAL A 52 7.92 -3.75 -3.03
C VAL A 52 8.94 -4.86 -3.26
N HIS A 53 10.16 -4.49 -3.62
CA HIS A 53 11.24 -5.42 -3.98
C HIS A 53 12.51 -5.24 -3.15
N SER A 54 12.52 -4.30 -2.21
CA SER A 54 13.65 -4.09 -1.31
C SER A 54 13.23 -3.38 -0.02
N ILE A 55 14.11 -3.43 0.98
CA ILE A 55 13.94 -2.65 2.20
C ILE A 55 13.94 -1.16 1.94
N GLU A 56 14.80 -0.69 1.03
CA GLU A 56 14.86 0.73 0.66
C GLU A 56 13.54 1.20 0.05
N GLU A 57 12.97 0.40 -0.86
CA GLU A 57 11.66 0.69 -1.44
C GLU A 57 10.56 0.72 -0.38
N SER A 58 10.54 -0.26 0.53
CA SER A 58 9.58 -0.30 1.64
C SER A 58 9.65 0.97 2.51
N LEU A 59 10.86 1.40 2.87
CA LEU A 59 11.09 2.60 3.66
C LEU A 59 10.65 3.86 2.92
N ILE A 60 10.99 3.99 1.63
CA ILE A 60 10.59 5.14 0.81
C ILE A 60 9.06 5.23 0.70
N LEU A 61 8.38 4.11 0.44
CA LEU A 61 6.92 4.08 0.34
C LEU A 61 6.27 4.43 1.69
N ALA A 62 6.76 3.88 2.79
CA ALA A 62 6.24 4.14 4.13
C ALA A 62 6.45 5.60 4.54
N ASP A 63 7.64 6.15 4.30
CA ASP A 63 7.97 7.56 4.59
C ASP A 63 7.09 8.50 3.78
N PHE A 64 7.00 8.25 2.48
CA PHE A 64 6.20 9.05 1.56
C PHE A 64 4.71 9.02 1.93
N ALA A 65 4.15 7.83 2.17
CA ALA A 65 2.76 7.66 2.57
C ALA A 65 2.46 8.32 3.93
N TYR A 66 3.30 8.09 4.93
CA TYR A 66 3.15 8.69 6.25
C TYR A 66 3.08 10.21 6.14
N TYR A 67 4.10 10.85 5.57
CA TYR A 67 4.13 12.31 5.55
C TYR A 67 3.08 12.95 4.64
N SER A 68 2.57 12.22 3.66
CA SER A 68 1.51 12.75 2.79
C SER A 68 0.14 12.78 3.48
N TRP A 69 -0.11 11.88 4.43
CA TRP A 69 -1.43 11.65 4.99
C TRP A 69 -1.54 11.82 6.50
N VAL A 70 -0.42 11.85 7.22
CA VAL A 70 -0.37 11.76 8.67
C VAL A 70 0.24 13.04 9.23
N ASN A 71 -0.61 13.83 9.89
CA ASN A 71 -0.19 15.01 10.65
C ASN A 71 -0.14 14.66 12.14
N GLY A 72 0.99 14.09 12.58
CA GLY A 72 1.21 13.66 13.97
C GLY A 72 0.73 12.23 14.26
N CYS A 73 0.64 11.85 15.53
CA CYS A 73 0.29 10.50 15.97
C CYS A 73 -1.22 10.19 15.85
N THR A 74 -1.73 10.07 14.63
CA THR A 74 -3.14 9.72 14.36
C THR A 74 -3.25 8.28 13.85
N TRP A 75 -4.37 7.63 14.15
CA TRP A 75 -4.74 6.27 13.70
C TRP A 75 -6.06 6.35 12.89
N PRO A 76 -6.28 5.55 11.84
CA PRO A 76 -5.43 4.48 11.29
C PRO A 76 -4.45 4.96 10.21
N THR A 77 -3.31 4.26 10.10
CA THR A 77 -2.20 4.61 9.20
C THR A 77 -1.74 3.39 8.43
N HIS A 78 -2.72 2.79 7.77
CA HIS A 78 -2.53 1.69 6.85
C HIS A 78 -2.86 2.18 5.45
N ALA A 79 -2.16 1.66 4.46
CA ALA A 79 -2.47 1.91 3.05
C ALA A 79 -2.39 0.60 2.27
N TRP A 80 -3.37 0.36 1.39
CA TRP A 80 -3.31 -0.80 0.50
C TRP A 80 -2.06 -0.73 -0.40
N ILE A 81 -1.44 -1.90 -0.56
CA ILE A 81 -0.37 -2.16 -1.53
C ILE A 81 -0.81 -3.32 -2.43
N GLY A 82 -0.01 -3.61 -3.46
CA GLY A 82 -0.41 -4.54 -4.53
C GLY A 82 -0.30 -6.03 -4.18
N LEU A 83 0.03 -6.38 -2.94
CA LEU A 83 0.29 -7.77 -2.55
C LEU A 83 -1.03 -8.48 -2.24
N PHE A 84 -1.23 -9.64 -2.86
CA PHE A 84 -2.42 -10.47 -2.65
C PHE A 84 -2.11 -11.97 -2.85
N THR A 85 -3.04 -12.82 -2.44
CA THR A 85 -3.02 -14.27 -2.67
C THR A 85 -4.39 -14.74 -3.14
N GLU A 86 -4.44 -15.80 -3.95
CA GLU A 86 -5.69 -16.43 -4.39
C GLU A 86 -5.89 -17.81 -3.77
N ASP A 87 -4.87 -18.31 -3.08
CA ASP A 87 -4.75 -19.69 -2.61
C ASP A 87 -4.41 -19.76 -1.13
N LYS A 88 -5.00 -18.83 -0.36
CA LYS A 88 -4.94 -18.78 1.11
C LYS A 88 -3.49 -18.76 1.63
N ASN A 89 -2.73 -17.77 1.19
CA ASN A 89 -1.35 -17.47 1.60
C ASN A 89 -0.29 -18.49 1.14
N LEU A 90 -0.64 -19.47 0.29
CA LEU A 90 0.35 -20.39 -0.29
C LEU A 90 1.27 -19.67 -1.27
N HIS A 91 0.71 -18.80 -2.12
CA HIS A 91 1.47 -17.98 -3.05
C HIS A 91 1.00 -16.52 -2.98
N TRP A 92 1.98 -15.63 -2.82
CA TRP A 92 1.79 -14.19 -2.86
C TRP A 92 2.17 -13.63 -4.23
N ASN A 93 1.34 -12.72 -4.73
CA ASN A 93 1.47 -12.12 -6.05
C ASN A 93 1.30 -10.60 -5.95
N TRP A 94 2.01 -9.87 -6.80
CA TRP A 94 1.81 -8.43 -6.97
C TRP A 94 0.80 -8.17 -8.11
N THR A 95 -0.08 -7.17 -7.96
CA THR A 95 -1.07 -6.81 -9.00
C THR A 95 -0.44 -6.31 -10.30
N ASP A 96 0.79 -5.80 -10.23
CA ASP A 96 1.60 -5.38 -11.37
C ASP A 96 2.35 -6.54 -12.06
N LYS A 97 2.22 -7.77 -11.55
CA LYS A 97 2.86 -9.00 -12.04
C LYS A 97 4.39 -9.05 -11.91
N THR A 98 4.99 -8.15 -11.12
CA THR A 98 6.41 -8.25 -10.75
C THR A 98 6.65 -9.44 -9.82
N SER A 99 7.91 -9.84 -9.66
CA SER A 99 8.25 -11.01 -8.84
C SER A 99 8.03 -10.75 -7.35
N TYR A 100 7.44 -11.73 -6.66
CA TYR A 100 7.39 -11.76 -5.20
C TYR A 100 8.75 -12.20 -4.65
N ASN A 101 9.65 -11.24 -4.44
CA ASN A 101 11.03 -11.46 -3.99
C ASN A 101 11.37 -10.75 -2.67
N TYR A 102 10.42 -10.00 -2.11
CA TYR A 102 10.58 -9.27 -0.87
C TYR A 102 9.25 -9.22 -0.11
N ALA A 103 9.34 -9.46 1.20
CA ALA A 103 8.26 -9.19 2.13
C ALA A 103 8.83 -8.89 3.50
N LYS A 104 8.14 -7.99 4.21
CA LYS A 104 8.51 -7.63 5.58
C LYS A 104 7.27 -7.64 6.46
N TRP A 105 6.81 -8.83 6.81
CA TRP A 105 5.63 -9.02 7.63
C TRP A 105 5.84 -8.48 9.05
N VAL A 106 4.79 -7.90 9.64
CA VAL A 106 4.77 -7.65 11.08
C VAL A 106 4.81 -8.99 11.84
N PRO A 107 5.33 -9.04 13.07
CA PRO A 107 5.33 -10.27 13.86
C PRO A 107 3.92 -10.86 13.98
N GLY A 108 3.80 -12.16 13.65
CA GLY A 108 2.51 -12.86 13.66
C GLY A 108 1.77 -12.86 12.33
N HIS A 109 2.29 -12.22 11.29
CA HIS A 109 1.71 -12.22 9.95
C HIS A 109 2.58 -12.97 8.91
N PRO A 110 2.00 -13.45 7.80
CA PRO A 110 0.57 -13.42 7.51
C PRO A 110 -0.26 -14.29 8.46
N ASN A 111 -1.48 -13.86 8.76
CA ASN A 111 -2.44 -14.64 9.53
C ASN A 111 -2.68 -16.01 8.88
N PRO A 112 -3.06 -17.04 9.64
CA PRO A 112 -3.29 -18.38 9.09
C PRO A 112 -4.27 -18.42 7.90
N PRO A 113 -4.06 -19.33 6.93
CA PRO A 113 -4.89 -19.51 5.72
C PRO A 113 -6.41 -19.59 5.97
N GLU A 114 -6.82 -20.04 7.16
CA GLU A 114 -8.22 -20.24 7.55
C GLU A 114 -8.98 -18.91 7.73
N ILE A 115 -8.26 -17.78 7.91
CA ILE A 115 -8.84 -16.47 8.25
C ILE A 115 -9.28 -15.68 6.99
N ASN A 116 -9.10 -16.22 5.78
CA ASN A 116 -9.49 -15.59 4.49
C ASN A 116 -9.04 -14.13 4.36
N GLN A 117 -7.77 -13.88 4.65
CA GLN A 117 -7.15 -12.55 4.60
C GLN A 117 -6.14 -12.48 3.47
N ASN A 118 -6.68 -12.30 2.27
CA ASN A 118 -5.97 -12.52 1.02
C ASN A 118 -5.32 -11.25 0.43
N CYS A 119 -5.45 -10.11 1.10
CA CYS A 119 -4.95 -8.82 0.63
C CYS A 119 -4.09 -8.16 1.70
N VAL A 120 -3.19 -7.26 1.30
CA VAL A 120 -2.17 -6.73 2.20
C VAL A 120 -2.15 -5.21 2.20
N TYR A 121 -2.12 -4.63 3.39
CA TYR A 121 -1.77 -3.23 3.56
C TYR A 121 -0.37 -3.09 4.17
N MET A 122 0.22 -1.93 3.93
CA MET A 122 1.45 -1.49 4.58
C MET A 122 1.10 -0.71 5.85
N TYR A 123 1.72 -1.08 6.96
CA TYR A 123 1.67 -0.36 8.23
C TYR A 123 2.66 0.80 8.22
N LEU A 124 2.16 2.02 8.44
CA LEU A 124 2.95 3.26 8.36
C LEU A 124 3.45 3.74 9.73
N ALA A 125 3.32 2.93 10.78
CA ALA A 125 3.90 3.12 12.13
C ALA A 125 3.92 4.59 12.60
N PRO A 126 2.75 5.20 12.89
CA PRO A 126 2.64 6.65 12.90
C PRO A 126 3.28 7.29 14.13
N CYS A 127 3.28 6.58 15.25
CA CYS A 127 3.78 7.05 16.53
C CYS A 127 5.27 6.77 16.77
N THR A 128 5.96 6.12 15.82
CA THR A 128 7.38 5.79 15.95
C THR A 128 8.21 6.71 15.05
N ALA A 129 9.43 7.06 15.52
CA ALA A 129 10.39 7.81 14.70
C ALA A 129 10.87 7.01 13.49
N VAL A 130 10.83 5.67 13.58
CA VAL A 130 11.23 4.76 12.51
C VAL A 130 9.98 4.29 11.77
N LYS A 131 9.92 4.60 10.46
CA LYS A 131 8.92 4.02 9.55
C LYS A 131 9.49 2.73 9.00
N THR A 132 8.72 1.66 9.11
CA THR A 132 9.22 0.31 8.83
C THR A 132 8.65 -0.28 7.56
N GLY A 133 7.48 0.21 7.11
CA GLY A 133 6.80 -0.27 5.91
C GLY A 133 6.42 -1.75 6.00
N ASP A 134 6.05 -2.19 7.21
CA ASP A 134 5.78 -3.60 7.46
C ASP A 134 4.42 -4.01 6.87
N PHE A 135 4.29 -5.28 6.51
CA PHE A 135 3.13 -5.82 5.81
C PHE A 135 2.21 -6.51 6.79
N GLU A 136 0.91 -6.37 6.58
CA GLU A 136 -0.12 -7.05 7.33
C GLU A 136 -1.22 -7.48 6.37
N ASN A 137 -1.56 -8.77 6.39
CA ASN A 137 -2.66 -9.28 5.59
C ASN A 137 -4.01 -9.09 6.29
N ALA A 138 -5.03 -8.83 5.50
CA ALA A 138 -6.37 -8.51 5.96
C ALA A 138 -7.42 -9.00 4.96
N SER A 139 -8.69 -8.96 5.37
CA SER A 139 -9.79 -9.20 4.44
C SER A 139 -9.73 -8.18 3.31
N CYS A 140 -9.89 -8.65 2.08
CA CYS A 140 -9.98 -7.77 0.91
C CYS A 140 -11.24 -6.88 0.96
N GLU A 141 -12.17 -7.13 1.89
CA GLU A 141 -13.37 -6.32 2.15
C GLU A 141 -13.12 -5.18 3.16
N THR A 142 -11.95 -5.15 3.80
CA THR A 142 -11.59 -4.09 4.76
C THR A 142 -11.55 -2.72 4.08
N VAL A 143 -12.43 -1.80 4.48
CA VAL A 143 -12.47 -0.46 3.90
C VAL A 143 -11.29 0.37 4.42
N LEU A 144 -10.30 0.63 3.56
CA LEU A 144 -9.25 1.63 3.80
C LEU A 144 -9.38 2.77 2.80
N PRO A 145 -9.32 4.03 3.25
CA PRO A 145 -9.41 5.19 2.37
C PRO A 145 -8.12 5.46 1.59
N LYS A 146 -6.99 4.88 2.01
CA LYS A 146 -5.64 5.20 1.54
C LYS A 146 -4.99 4.00 0.85
N PHE A 147 -4.30 4.27 -0.24
CA PHE A 147 -3.58 3.26 -1.03
C PHE A 147 -2.43 3.89 -1.81
N ILE A 148 -1.36 3.13 -1.99
CA ILE A 148 -0.13 3.62 -2.62
C ILE A 148 -0.08 3.08 -4.04
N CYS A 149 0.10 3.96 -5.02
CA CYS A 149 0.28 3.58 -6.41
C CYS A 149 1.75 3.74 -6.82
N LYS A 150 2.23 2.88 -7.72
CA LYS A 150 3.58 2.91 -8.28
C LYS A 150 3.51 2.71 -9.79
N LYS A 151 4.18 3.59 -10.54
CA LYS A 151 4.39 3.42 -11.98
C LYS A 151 5.54 2.45 -12.22
N GLN A 152 5.41 1.62 -13.25
CA GLN A 152 6.46 0.68 -13.65
C GLN A 152 7.46 1.34 -14.60
N PRO A 153 8.76 0.95 -14.56
CA PRO A 153 9.74 1.29 -15.58
C PRO A 153 9.22 0.97 -16.98
N SER A 154 9.23 1.98 -17.85
CA SER A 154 8.93 1.86 -19.28
C SER A 154 10.11 1.27 -20.04
#